data_AF-A0A0A9VXT2-F1
#
_entry.id   AF-A0A0A9VXT2-F1
#
_cell.length_a   1.000
_cell.length_b   1.000
_cell.length_c   1.000
_cell.angle_alpha   90.00
_cell.angle_beta   90.00
_cell.angle_gamma   90.00
#
_symmetry.space_group_name_H-M   'P 1'
#
loop_
_entity.id
_entity.type
_entity.pdbx_description
1 polymer ?
#
loop_
_entity_poly.entity_id
_entity_poly.type
_entity_poly.pdbx_seq_one_letter_code
_entity_poly.pdbx_strand_id
1 'polypeptide(L)'
;DSFTSFQLMSWNEIQYIQEHVEVRKNIEKYFNQKYCCCLPDPGRIVSENKDFNGVLKPANTSFKNEIKNFVPSIMSPDRLLVRKIDGESMTVSRLFGNLRLWTSRLNKLNHPEPRTIYLASTESEHYLAMEAAMRFYNTQMIAAGCHTMDYMPATRLLGVHEEAKDKTIAYYNRKPKMGDGEMITGIIREKLELAISKRYIEYFEQNRNKRLWDVIRVPLYCMIIFLLCISVQYSHVSGLLEVPYVTYNTAWWLSLVSIVMFFLWFKEMFLPIARGWWEHSPFRILWYFIVNFVRSIRLVWAGFVMLQHILVVLYKLTSGRP
;
A
#
# COMPACT_ATOMS: atom_id res chain seq x y z
N ASP A 1 -80.98 -20.69 -11.02
CA ASP A 1 -79.60 -20.51 -11.49
C ASP A 1 -78.83 -19.55 -10.60
N SER A 2 -78.10 -20.15 -9.68
CA SER A 2 -77.40 -19.59 -8.54
C SER A 2 -75.98 -19.15 -8.90
N PHE A 3 -75.82 -18.16 -9.77
CA PHE A 3 -74.49 -17.78 -10.27
C PHE A 3 -74.31 -16.30 -10.59
N THR A 4 -74.85 -15.37 -9.80
CA THR A 4 -74.58 -13.92 -10.00
C THR A 4 -74.58 -13.13 -8.69
N SER A 5 -73.75 -13.54 -7.72
CA SER A 5 -73.36 -12.70 -6.59
C SER A 5 -71.83 -12.52 -6.53
N PHE A 6 -71.20 -12.24 -7.67
CA PHE A 6 -69.78 -11.88 -7.70
C PHE A 6 -69.64 -10.43 -7.23
N GLN A 7 -69.50 -10.29 -5.91
CA GLN A 7 -69.21 -9.04 -5.24
C GLN A 7 -67.84 -8.55 -5.75
N LEU A 8 -67.84 -7.50 -6.58
CA LEU A 8 -66.63 -6.84 -7.04
C LEU A 8 -65.90 -6.30 -5.81
N MET A 9 -64.80 -6.95 -5.43
CA MET A 9 -63.90 -6.47 -4.38
C MET A 9 -63.49 -5.03 -4.68
N SER A 10 -63.57 -4.16 -3.68
CA SER A 10 -63.12 -2.78 -3.80
C SER A 10 -61.59 -2.74 -4.02
N TRP A 11 -61.10 -1.71 -4.74
CA TRP A 11 -59.66 -1.52 -4.98
C TRP A 11 -58.83 -1.55 -3.69
N ASN A 12 -59.38 -1.06 -2.58
CA ASN A 12 -58.74 -1.09 -1.27
C ASN A 12 -58.57 -2.52 -0.73
N GLU A 13 -59.55 -3.40 -0.94
CA GLU A 13 -59.46 -4.81 -0.55
C GLU A 13 -58.44 -5.56 -1.41
N ILE A 14 -58.36 -5.26 -2.70
CA ILE A 14 -57.35 -5.85 -3.61
C ILE A 14 -55.94 -5.43 -3.17
N GLN A 15 -55.73 -4.15 -2.87
CA GLN A 15 -54.44 -3.65 -2.40
C GLN A 15 -54.06 -4.27 -1.04
N TYR A 16 -55.00 -4.36 -0.11
CA TYR A 16 -54.79 -5.03 1.18
C TYR A 16 -54.39 -6.51 1.01
N ILE A 17 -55.07 -7.24 0.13
CA ILE A 17 -54.73 -8.65 -0.16
C ILE A 17 -53.32 -8.74 -0.77
N GLN A 18 -52.95 -7.84 -1.68
CA GLN A 18 -51.62 -7.80 -2.28
C GLN A 18 -50.53 -7.55 -1.24
N GLU A 19 -50.70 -6.58 -0.35
CA GLU A 19 -49.76 -6.30 0.74
C GLU A 19 -49.58 -7.51 1.67
N HIS A 20 -50.67 -8.16 2.07
CA HIS A 20 -50.62 -9.36 2.92
C HIS A 20 -49.92 -10.55 2.23
N VAL A 21 -50.15 -10.74 0.93
CA VAL A 21 -49.48 -11.78 0.14
C VAL A 21 -48.00 -11.47 0.02
N GLU A 22 -47.62 -10.22 -0.19
CA GLU A 22 -46.23 -9.79 -0.28
C GLU A 22 -45.48 -9.98 1.05
N VAL A 23 -46.10 -9.61 2.17
CA VAL A 23 -45.53 -9.84 3.50
C VAL A 23 -45.26 -11.31 3.74
N ARG A 24 -46.21 -12.20 3.39
CA ARG A 24 -46.01 -13.66 3.54
C ARG A 24 -44.87 -14.17 2.65
N LYS A 25 -44.80 -13.75 1.39
CA LYS A 25 -43.67 -14.08 0.49
C LYS A 25 -42.34 -13.60 1.05
N ASN A 26 -42.31 -12.41 1.65
CA ASN A 26 -41.12 -11.85 2.26
C ASN A 26 -40.67 -12.63 3.51
N ILE A 27 -41.60 -13.05 4.36
CA ILE A 27 -41.30 -13.93 5.51
C ILE A 27 -40.69 -15.26 5.02
N GLU A 28 -41.23 -15.82 3.95
CA GLU A 28 -40.67 -17.03 3.34
C GLU A 28 -39.24 -16.83 2.83
N LYS A 29 -38.97 -15.68 2.23
CA LYS A 29 -37.67 -15.32 1.67
C LYS A 29 -36.60 -15.02 2.74
N TYR A 30 -36.95 -14.36 3.83
CA TYR A 30 -35.97 -13.84 4.79
C TYR A 30 -35.59 -14.81 5.91
N PHE A 31 -36.42 -15.81 6.21
CA PHE A 31 -36.19 -16.74 7.31
C PHE A 31 -36.01 -18.18 6.82
N ASN A 32 -34.80 -18.71 7.02
CA ASN A 32 -34.42 -20.07 6.64
C ASN A 32 -35.24 -21.14 7.38
N GLN A 33 -35.55 -20.91 8.66
CA GLN A 33 -36.32 -21.79 9.52
C GLN A 33 -37.38 -20.98 10.25
N LYS A 34 -38.60 -21.51 10.31
CA LYS A 34 -39.77 -20.85 10.89
C LYS A 34 -40.42 -21.83 11.87
N TYR A 35 -40.65 -21.38 13.10
CA TYR A 35 -41.25 -22.17 14.16
C TYR A 35 -42.41 -21.38 14.77
N CYS A 36 -43.43 -22.09 15.25
CA CYS A 36 -44.57 -21.51 15.96
C CYS A 36 -44.78 -22.31 17.25
N CYS A 37 -45.04 -21.62 18.35
CA CYS A 37 -45.40 -22.22 19.63
C CYS A 37 -46.63 -21.48 20.18
N CYS A 38 -47.66 -22.24 20.55
CA CYS A 38 -48.88 -21.71 21.13
C CYS A 38 -48.83 -21.89 22.66
N LEU A 39 -48.59 -20.80 23.39
CA LEU A 39 -48.56 -20.83 24.85
C LEU A 39 -49.97 -20.63 25.45
N PRO A 40 -50.37 -21.41 26.48
CA PRO A 40 -51.61 -21.19 27.21
C PRO A 40 -51.65 -19.84 27.93
N ASP A 41 -52.83 -19.37 28.32
CA ASP A 41 -52.95 -18.18 29.17
C ASP A 41 -52.27 -18.41 30.54
N PRO A 42 -51.35 -17.52 30.98
CA PRO A 42 -50.68 -17.62 32.28
C PRO A 42 -51.63 -17.49 33.48
N GLY A 43 -52.84 -16.95 33.27
CA GLY A 43 -53.91 -16.84 34.26
C GLY A 43 -54.02 -15.44 34.86
N ARG A 44 -55.23 -15.12 35.37
CA ARG A 44 -55.61 -13.75 35.80
C ARG A 44 -54.67 -13.12 36.85
N ILE A 45 -54.13 -13.91 37.78
CA ILE A 45 -53.20 -13.39 38.81
C ILE A 45 -51.92 -12.86 38.18
N VAL A 46 -51.47 -13.46 37.07
CA VAL A 46 -50.29 -13.01 36.33
C VAL A 46 -50.66 -11.87 35.38
N SER A 47 -51.80 -11.97 34.71
CA SER A 47 -52.22 -11.02 33.65
C SER A 47 -52.79 -9.71 34.18
N GLU A 48 -53.44 -9.69 35.34
CA GLU A 48 -54.17 -8.52 35.87
C GLU A 48 -53.43 -7.82 37.04
N ASN A 49 -52.45 -8.46 37.67
CA ASN A 49 -51.74 -7.89 38.81
C ASN A 49 -50.57 -7.00 38.37
N LYS A 50 -50.64 -5.70 38.69
CA LYS A 50 -49.60 -4.71 38.36
C LYS A 50 -48.31 -4.90 39.15
N ASP A 51 -48.39 -5.50 40.34
CA ASP A 51 -47.25 -5.74 41.24
C ASP A 51 -46.73 -7.17 41.13
N PHE A 52 -47.00 -7.85 40.02
CA PHE A 52 -46.51 -9.22 39.80
C PHE A 52 -44.98 -9.26 39.77
N ASN A 53 -44.40 -10.03 40.68
CA ASN A 53 -42.96 -10.12 40.90
C ASN A 53 -42.25 -11.21 40.07
N GLY A 54 -42.90 -11.79 39.05
CA GLY A 54 -42.33 -12.84 38.21
C GLY A 54 -42.40 -14.25 38.78
N VAL A 55 -42.96 -14.45 39.98
CA VAL A 55 -43.06 -15.79 40.58
C VAL A 55 -44.08 -16.64 39.83
N LEU A 56 -43.65 -17.79 39.32
CA LEU A 56 -44.50 -18.71 38.54
C LEU A 56 -45.52 -19.50 39.38
N LYS A 57 -45.38 -19.56 40.71
CA LYS A 57 -46.29 -20.31 41.60
C LYS A 57 -47.78 -20.01 41.35
N PRO A 58 -48.23 -18.73 41.31
CA PRO A 58 -49.62 -18.36 41.01
C PRO A 58 -50.06 -18.56 39.55
N ALA A 59 -49.14 -18.88 38.63
CA ALA A 59 -49.49 -19.10 37.22
C ALA A 59 -50.25 -20.42 37.03
N ASN A 60 -51.06 -20.47 35.97
CA ASN A 60 -51.80 -21.65 35.56
C ASN A 60 -50.88 -22.86 35.34
N THR A 61 -51.35 -24.05 35.73
CA THR A 61 -50.56 -25.29 35.62
C THR A 61 -50.29 -25.68 34.17
N SER A 62 -51.25 -25.48 33.27
CA SER A 62 -51.07 -25.71 31.82
C SER A 62 -49.95 -24.84 31.24
N PHE A 63 -49.95 -23.55 31.55
CA PHE A 63 -48.89 -22.62 31.15
C PHE A 63 -47.51 -23.03 31.69
N LYS A 64 -47.43 -23.37 32.99
CA LYS A 64 -46.18 -23.84 33.60
C LYS A 64 -45.63 -25.09 32.93
N ASN A 65 -46.50 -26.04 32.62
CA ASN A 65 -46.10 -27.28 31.96
C ASN A 65 -45.61 -27.01 30.54
N GLU A 66 -46.27 -26.13 29.80
CA GLU A 66 -45.84 -25.81 28.44
C GLU A 66 -44.53 -25.00 28.42
N ILE A 67 -44.33 -24.06 29.35
CA ILE A 67 -43.04 -23.36 29.47
C ILE A 67 -41.89 -24.32 29.76
N LYS A 68 -42.11 -25.34 30.62
CA LYS A 68 -41.10 -26.36 30.91
C LYS A 68 -40.68 -27.14 29.67
N ASN A 69 -41.56 -27.29 28.68
CA ASN A 69 -41.25 -27.93 27.40
C ASN A 69 -40.66 -26.93 26.39
N PHE A 70 -41.20 -25.70 26.37
CA PHE A 70 -40.82 -24.67 25.42
C PHE A 70 -39.38 -24.19 25.61
N VAL A 71 -38.96 -23.86 26.83
CA VAL A 71 -37.62 -23.32 27.09
C VAL A 71 -36.52 -24.27 26.63
N PRO A 72 -36.54 -25.59 26.97
CA PRO A 72 -35.57 -26.54 26.42
C PRO A 72 -35.64 -26.68 24.90
N SER A 73 -36.81 -26.49 24.29
CA SER A 73 -36.93 -26.61 22.83
C SER A 73 -36.17 -25.52 22.06
N ILE A 74 -35.94 -24.35 22.67
CA ILE A 74 -35.18 -23.23 22.08
C ILE A 74 -33.78 -23.03 22.66
N MET A 75 -33.52 -23.44 23.90
CA MET A 75 -32.26 -23.17 24.63
C MET A 75 -31.42 -24.42 24.93
N SER A 76 -31.84 -25.62 24.53
CA SER A 76 -31.00 -26.82 24.70
C SER A 76 -29.73 -26.72 23.85
N PRO A 77 -28.58 -27.28 24.31
CA PRO A 77 -27.30 -27.17 23.61
C PRO A 77 -27.37 -27.59 22.14
N ASP A 78 -28.13 -28.65 21.84
CA ASP A 78 -28.29 -29.20 20.51
C ASP A 78 -29.18 -28.34 19.58
N ARG A 79 -29.91 -27.37 20.16
CA ARG A 79 -30.79 -26.44 19.45
C ARG A 79 -30.20 -25.04 19.29
N LEU A 80 -29.05 -24.76 19.89
CA LEU A 80 -28.37 -23.48 19.76
C LEU A 80 -27.78 -23.32 18.36
N LEU A 81 -28.30 -22.33 17.62
CA LEU A 81 -27.80 -22.01 16.29
C LEU A 81 -26.67 -21.00 16.37
N VAL A 82 -25.53 -21.32 15.76
CA VAL A 82 -24.44 -20.36 15.56
C VAL A 82 -24.93 -19.28 14.59
N ARG A 83 -24.84 -18.02 15.00
CA ARG A 83 -25.20 -16.89 14.13
C ARG A 83 -24.30 -16.87 12.91
N LYS A 84 -24.91 -16.86 11.72
CA LYS A 84 -24.22 -16.74 10.43
C LYS A 84 -24.61 -15.45 9.71
N ILE A 85 -23.65 -14.89 8.98
CA ILE A 85 -23.86 -13.79 8.03
C ILE A 85 -23.20 -14.26 6.72
N ASP A 86 -23.95 -14.25 5.62
CA ASP A 86 -23.52 -14.77 4.30
C ASP A 86 -22.91 -16.18 4.36
N GLY A 87 -23.52 -17.05 5.17
CA GLY A 87 -23.10 -18.45 5.34
C GLY A 87 -21.91 -18.67 6.28
N GLU A 88 -21.19 -17.62 6.66
CA GLU A 88 -20.02 -17.70 7.55
C GLU A 88 -20.44 -17.59 9.03
N SER A 89 -19.84 -18.42 9.90
CA SER A 89 -20.03 -18.34 11.34
C SER A 89 -19.44 -17.06 11.92
N MET A 90 -20.21 -16.32 12.71
CA MET A 90 -19.78 -15.05 13.29
C MET A 90 -19.17 -15.24 14.68
N THR A 91 -18.02 -14.62 14.91
CA THR A 91 -17.41 -14.52 16.26
C THR A 91 -18.05 -13.41 17.08
N VAL A 92 -17.94 -13.47 18.41
CA VAL A 92 -18.46 -12.42 19.32
C VAL A 92 -17.85 -11.06 19.01
N SER A 93 -16.56 -11.01 18.68
CA SER A 93 -15.88 -9.76 18.29
C SER A 93 -16.49 -9.14 17.02
N ARG A 94 -16.76 -9.96 15.99
CA ARG A 94 -17.39 -9.49 14.74
C ARG A 94 -18.83 -9.04 14.99
N LEU A 95 -19.59 -9.77 15.81
CA LEU A 95 -20.95 -9.39 16.20
C LEU A 95 -20.97 -8.02 16.88
N PHE A 96 -20.07 -7.80 17.83
CA PHE A 96 -20.01 -6.53 18.58
C PHE A 96 -19.57 -5.36 17.70
N GLY A 97 -18.64 -5.59 16.76
CA GLY A 97 -18.27 -4.60 15.74
C GLY A 97 -19.46 -4.21 14.87
N ASN A 98 -20.22 -5.20 14.39
CA ASN A 98 -21.42 -4.98 13.58
C ASN A 98 -22.51 -4.23 14.35
N LEU A 99 -22.76 -4.58 15.62
CA LEU A 99 -23.73 -3.89 16.46
C LEU A 99 -23.40 -2.40 16.60
N ARG A 100 -22.13 -2.06 16.87
CA ARG A 100 -21.69 -0.66 16.95
C ARG A 100 -21.93 0.08 15.63
N LEU A 101 -21.61 -0.56 14.50
CA LEU A 101 -21.84 0.01 13.18
C LEU A 101 -23.34 0.26 12.94
N TRP A 102 -24.20 -0.72 13.20
CA TRP A 102 -25.65 -0.59 13.04
C TRP A 102 -26.23 0.53 13.91
N THR A 103 -25.90 0.56 15.20
CA THR A 103 -26.37 1.60 16.13
C THR A 103 -25.89 2.99 15.71
N SER A 104 -24.60 3.13 15.34
CA SER A 104 -24.05 4.42 14.92
C SER A 104 -24.73 4.99 13.67
N ARG A 105 -25.19 4.13 12.75
CA ARG A 105 -25.88 4.55 11.53
C ARG A 105 -27.36 4.82 11.79
N LEU A 106 -28.02 3.99 12.59
CA LEU A 106 -29.40 4.25 13.03
C LEU A 106 -29.52 5.62 13.69
N ASN A 107 -28.58 5.98 14.56
CA ASN A 107 -28.57 7.29 15.23
C ASN A 107 -28.34 8.49 14.29
N LYS A 108 -27.83 8.27 13.07
CA LYS A 108 -27.61 9.33 12.07
C LYS A 108 -28.79 9.52 11.13
N LEU A 109 -29.72 8.58 11.09
CA LEU A 109 -30.87 8.61 10.18
C LEU A 109 -32.08 9.17 10.94
N ASN A 110 -32.63 10.31 10.50
CA ASN A 110 -33.89 10.84 11.05
C ASN A 110 -35.05 9.85 10.84
N HIS A 111 -35.03 9.13 9.71
CA HIS A 111 -35.88 7.98 9.41
C HIS A 111 -35.02 6.93 8.68
N PRO A 112 -34.72 5.77 9.27
CA PRO A 112 -33.87 4.79 8.62
C PRO A 112 -34.64 4.02 7.53
N GLU A 113 -34.32 4.27 6.27
CA GLU A 113 -34.74 3.37 5.20
C GLU A 113 -34.05 2.00 5.35
N PRO A 114 -34.79 0.86 5.25
CA PRO A 114 -34.24 -0.48 5.48
C PRO A 114 -33.03 -0.85 4.62
N ARG A 115 -32.90 -0.27 3.42
CA ARG A 115 -31.75 -0.49 2.52
C ARG A 115 -30.43 0.05 3.10
N THR A 116 -30.50 1.13 3.87
CA THR A 116 -29.30 1.89 4.30
C THR A 116 -28.46 1.15 5.33
N ILE A 117 -29.07 0.29 6.17
CA ILE A 117 -28.37 -0.47 7.21
C ILE A 117 -27.70 -1.73 6.65
N TYR A 118 -28.27 -2.35 5.62
CA TYR A 118 -27.66 -3.50 4.96
C TYR A 118 -26.46 -3.08 4.11
N LEU A 119 -26.65 -2.08 3.23
CA LEU A 119 -25.58 -1.51 2.39
C LEU A 119 -24.41 -1.00 3.23
N ALA A 120 -24.73 -0.47 4.41
CA ALA A 120 -23.75 -0.07 5.38
C ALA A 120 -22.81 -1.17 5.87
N SER A 121 -23.41 -2.33 6.13
CA SER A 121 -22.72 -3.49 6.66
C SER A 121 -21.84 -4.11 5.58
N THR A 122 -22.38 -4.22 4.36
CA THR A 122 -21.62 -4.69 3.20
C THR A 122 -20.44 -3.76 2.91
N GLU A 123 -20.66 -2.44 2.81
CA GLU A 123 -19.58 -1.46 2.63
C GLU A 123 -18.47 -1.61 3.67
N SER A 124 -18.83 -1.68 4.96
CA SER A 124 -17.83 -1.81 6.04
C SER A 124 -17.00 -3.08 5.90
N GLU A 125 -17.63 -4.19 5.51
CA GLU A 125 -16.93 -5.46 5.30
C GLU A 125 -16.00 -5.40 4.08
N HIS A 126 -16.44 -4.78 2.98
CA HIS A 126 -15.60 -4.54 1.79
C HIS A 126 -14.40 -3.66 2.13
N TYR A 127 -14.56 -2.62 2.98
CA TYR A 127 -13.44 -1.81 3.46
C TYR A 127 -12.47 -2.60 4.34
N LEU A 128 -12.95 -3.46 5.24
CA LEU A 128 -12.09 -4.35 6.04
C LEU A 128 -11.34 -5.37 5.16
N ALA A 129 -11.96 -5.85 4.08
CA ALA A 129 -11.32 -6.70 3.09
C ALA A 129 -10.22 -5.94 2.33
N MET A 130 -10.48 -4.69 1.90
CA MET A 130 -9.51 -3.80 1.27
C MET A 130 -8.31 -3.52 2.20
N GLU A 131 -8.56 -3.20 3.47
CA GLU A 131 -7.48 -2.94 4.44
C GLU A 131 -6.60 -4.18 4.67
N ALA A 132 -7.22 -5.36 4.79
CA ALA A 132 -6.48 -6.62 4.90
C ALA A 132 -5.63 -6.90 3.65
N ALA A 133 -6.14 -6.61 2.46
CA ALA A 133 -5.40 -6.74 1.21
C ALA A 133 -4.22 -5.74 1.15
N MET A 134 -4.41 -4.49 1.55
CA MET A 134 -3.33 -3.50 1.64
C MET A 134 -2.22 -3.91 2.63
N ARG A 135 -2.60 -4.51 3.77
CA ARG A 135 -1.61 -5.07 4.70
C ARG A 135 -0.81 -6.19 4.05
N PHE A 136 -1.48 -7.10 3.33
CA PHE A 136 -0.82 -8.17 2.59
C PHE A 136 0.17 -7.63 1.55
N TYR A 137 -0.22 -6.61 0.76
CA TYR A 137 0.68 -5.93 -0.18
C TYR A 137 1.93 -5.37 0.51
N ASN A 138 1.75 -4.62 1.60
CA ASN A 138 2.87 -4.07 2.35
C ASN A 138 3.80 -5.18 2.88
N THR A 139 3.26 -6.27 3.42
CA THR A 139 4.07 -7.40 3.89
C THR A 139 4.90 -8.00 2.75
N GLN A 140 4.34 -8.15 1.54
CA GLN A 140 5.09 -8.68 0.39
C GLN A 140 6.21 -7.74 -0.05
N MET A 141 5.94 -6.43 -0.14
CA MET A 141 6.96 -5.42 -0.46
C MET A 141 8.09 -5.40 0.57
N ILE A 142 7.75 -5.56 1.85
CA ILE A 142 8.72 -5.63 2.95
C ILE A 142 9.56 -6.91 2.85
N ALA A 143 8.92 -8.06 2.63
CA ALA A 143 9.61 -9.35 2.48
C ALA A 143 10.56 -9.37 1.28
N ALA A 144 10.24 -8.64 0.21
CA ALA A 144 11.12 -8.47 -0.95
C ALA A 144 12.31 -7.54 -0.70
N GLY A 145 12.40 -6.91 0.47
CA GLY A 145 13.51 -6.07 0.87
C GLY A 145 13.30 -4.57 0.65
N CYS A 146 12.09 -4.07 0.42
CA CYS A 146 11.89 -2.62 0.25
C CYS A 146 12.23 -1.81 1.52
N HIS A 147 12.24 -2.43 2.70
CA HIS A 147 12.64 -1.78 3.96
C HIS A 147 14.12 -1.92 4.32
N THR A 148 14.93 -2.69 3.59
CA THR A 148 16.37 -2.78 3.87
C THR A 148 17.06 -1.45 3.56
N MET A 149 18.23 -1.20 4.15
CA MET A 149 18.96 0.06 3.94
C MET A 149 19.47 0.21 2.49
N ASP A 150 19.58 -0.90 1.76
CA ASP A 150 20.18 -0.93 0.44
C ASP A 150 19.24 -0.45 -0.68
N TYR A 151 19.83 0.18 -1.69
CA TYR A 151 19.15 0.59 -2.92
C TYR A 151 18.76 -0.61 -3.77
N MET A 152 17.51 -0.61 -4.27
CA MET A 152 17.03 -1.59 -5.24
C MET A 152 16.92 -0.96 -6.65
N PRO A 153 17.39 -1.61 -7.72
CA PRO A 153 17.18 -1.13 -9.09
C PRO A 153 15.70 -0.95 -9.41
N ALA A 154 15.35 0.11 -10.15
CA ALA A 154 13.97 0.45 -10.47
C ALA A 154 13.22 -0.67 -11.23
N THR A 155 13.91 -1.41 -12.11
CA THR A 155 13.34 -2.55 -12.84
C THR A 155 12.94 -3.69 -11.91
N ARG A 156 13.80 -4.01 -10.94
CA ARG A 156 13.51 -5.03 -9.93
C ARG A 156 12.38 -4.60 -9.00
N LEU A 157 12.38 -3.34 -8.59
CA LEU A 157 11.32 -2.78 -7.74
C LEU A 157 9.95 -2.83 -8.44
N LEU A 158 9.91 -2.52 -9.74
CA LEU A 158 8.70 -2.62 -10.55
C LEU A 158 8.21 -4.07 -10.66
N GLY A 159 9.10 -5.02 -10.96
CA GLY A 159 8.72 -6.44 -11.05
C GLY A 159 8.16 -7.00 -9.74
N VAL A 160 8.78 -6.63 -8.60
CA VAL A 160 8.27 -6.98 -7.26
C VAL A 160 6.90 -6.34 -7.01
N HIS A 161 6.71 -5.09 -7.41
CA HIS A 161 5.44 -4.39 -7.28
C HIS A 161 4.33 -5.08 -8.08
N GLU A 162 4.58 -5.43 -9.35
CA GLU A 162 3.60 -6.10 -10.21
C GLU A 162 3.20 -7.45 -9.62
N GLU A 163 4.18 -8.26 -9.21
CA GLU A 163 3.92 -9.56 -8.57
C GLU A 163 3.12 -9.41 -7.25
N ALA A 164 3.49 -8.44 -6.41
CA ALA A 164 2.80 -8.17 -5.16
C ALA A 164 1.37 -7.64 -5.40
N LYS A 165 1.18 -6.80 -6.41
CA LYS A 165 -0.13 -6.26 -6.81
C LYS A 165 -1.04 -7.40 -7.25
N ASP A 166 -0.58 -8.28 -8.15
CA ASP A 166 -1.38 -9.40 -8.65
C ASP A 166 -1.78 -10.37 -7.54
N LYS A 167 -0.83 -10.72 -6.66
CA LYS A 167 -1.13 -11.55 -5.48
C LYS A 167 -2.13 -10.89 -4.54
N THR A 168 -2.05 -9.57 -4.38
CA THR A 168 -2.96 -8.81 -3.51
C THR A 168 -4.37 -8.75 -4.09
N ILE A 169 -4.51 -8.53 -5.40
CA ILE A 169 -5.81 -8.54 -6.08
C ILE A 169 -6.42 -9.95 -6.00
N ALA A 170 -5.64 -11.00 -6.24
CA ALA A 170 -6.09 -12.38 -6.08
C ALA A 170 -6.54 -12.67 -4.64
N TYR A 171 -5.80 -12.18 -3.64
CA TYR A 171 -6.16 -12.29 -2.23
C TYR A 171 -7.48 -11.58 -1.91
N TYR A 172 -7.66 -10.34 -2.39
CA TYR A 172 -8.90 -9.59 -2.22
C TYR A 172 -10.10 -10.30 -2.85
N ASN A 173 -9.94 -10.83 -4.08
CA ASN A 173 -10.99 -11.53 -4.79
C ASN A 173 -11.43 -12.83 -4.09
N ARG A 174 -10.47 -13.60 -3.56
CA ARG A 174 -10.73 -14.87 -2.84
C ARG A 174 -11.38 -14.69 -1.47
N LYS A 175 -11.16 -13.56 -0.80
CA LYS A 175 -11.73 -13.31 0.53
C LYS A 175 -13.26 -13.26 0.45
N PRO A 176 -14.02 -13.99 1.28
CA PRO A 176 -15.47 -13.86 1.31
C PRO A 176 -15.84 -12.41 1.70
N LYS A 177 -16.78 -11.84 0.97
CA LYS A 177 -17.24 -10.45 1.14
C LYS A 177 -18.77 -10.45 1.09
N MET A 178 -19.38 -9.56 1.86
CA MET A 178 -20.82 -9.54 2.05
C MET A 178 -21.57 -8.95 0.84
N GLY A 179 -22.61 -9.65 0.39
CA GLY A 179 -23.49 -9.24 -0.71
C GLY A 179 -22.99 -9.56 -2.12
N ASP A 180 -23.91 -10.04 -2.96
CA ASP A 180 -23.75 -10.48 -4.36
C ASP A 180 -23.57 -9.31 -5.35
N GLY A 181 -22.86 -8.27 -4.93
CA GLY A 181 -22.71 -7.01 -5.67
C GLY A 181 -21.40 -6.96 -6.42
N GLU A 182 -21.38 -7.44 -7.68
CA GLU A 182 -20.26 -7.20 -8.61
C GLU A 182 -19.92 -5.70 -8.71
N MET A 183 -20.93 -4.82 -8.64
CA MET A 183 -20.74 -3.37 -8.67
C MET A 183 -19.94 -2.83 -7.46
N ILE A 184 -20.36 -3.13 -6.22
CA ILE A 184 -19.67 -2.61 -5.02
C ILE A 184 -18.26 -3.20 -4.94
N THR A 185 -18.14 -4.50 -5.25
CA THR A 185 -16.84 -5.17 -5.29
C THR A 185 -15.92 -4.54 -6.33
N GLY A 186 -16.43 -4.18 -7.51
CA GLY A 186 -15.71 -3.48 -8.56
C GLY A 186 -15.21 -2.10 -8.13
N ILE A 187 -16.09 -1.28 -7.54
CA ILE A 187 -15.74 0.08 -7.07
C ILE A 187 -14.65 0.01 -5.99
N ILE A 188 -14.77 -0.89 -5.01
CA ILE A 188 -13.77 -1.01 -3.94
C ILE A 188 -12.47 -1.62 -4.49
N ARG A 189 -12.54 -2.52 -5.47
CA ARG A 189 -11.36 -3.04 -6.16
C ARG A 189 -10.59 -1.93 -6.88
N GLU A 190 -11.28 -1.04 -7.60
CA GLU A 190 -10.64 0.12 -8.24
C GLU A 190 -9.96 1.01 -7.20
N LYS A 191 -10.63 1.28 -6.07
CA LYS A 191 -10.02 2.01 -4.94
C LYS A 191 -8.80 1.30 -4.37
N LEU A 192 -8.81 -0.03 -4.29
CA LEU A 192 -7.66 -0.83 -3.86
C LEU A 192 -6.49 -0.69 -4.84
N GLU A 193 -6.73 -0.77 -6.14
CA GLU A 193 -5.69 -0.62 -7.16
C GLU A 193 -5.07 0.79 -7.14
N LEU A 194 -5.88 1.83 -6.92
CA LEU A 194 -5.42 3.20 -6.73
C LEU A 194 -4.59 3.35 -5.44
N ALA A 195 -5.02 2.74 -4.34
CA ALA A 195 -4.30 2.76 -3.07
C ALA A 195 -2.94 2.04 -3.16
N ILE A 196 -2.88 0.90 -3.86
CA ILE A 196 -1.63 0.18 -4.15
C ILE A 196 -0.69 1.05 -4.99
N SER A 197 -1.21 1.70 -6.05
CA SER A 197 -0.43 2.58 -6.92
C SER A 197 0.15 3.78 -6.15
N LYS A 198 -0.66 4.40 -5.28
CA LYS A 198 -0.18 5.50 -4.41
C LYS A 198 0.91 5.02 -3.46
N ARG A 199 0.72 3.86 -2.84
CA ARG A 199 1.71 3.28 -1.91
C ARG A 199 3.02 2.89 -2.62
N TYR A 200 2.95 2.47 -3.88
CA TYR A 200 4.12 2.21 -4.70
C TYR A 200 4.95 3.48 -4.95
N ILE A 201 4.31 4.62 -5.23
CA ILE A 201 5.01 5.90 -5.40
C ILE A 201 5.85 6.23 -4.15
N GLU A 202 5.27 6.03 -2.96
CA GLU A 202 5.98 6.24 -1.70
C GLU A 202 7.21 5.31 -1.57
N TYR A 203 7.08 4.02 -1.92
CA TYR A 203 8.22 3.10 -1.94
C TYR A 203 9.28 3.48 -2.98
N PHE A 204 8.85 3.97 -4.15
CA PHE A 204 9.74 4.44 -5.19
C PHE A 204 10.55 5.66 -4.75
N GLU A 205 9.90 6.64 -4.11
CA GLU A 205 10.57 7.82 -3.56
C GLU A 205 11.54 7.46 -2.43
N GLN A 206 11.13 6.58 -1.52
CA GLN A 206 12.02 6.08 -0.46
C GLN A 206 13.25 5.40 -1.04
N ASN A 207 13.07 4.56 -2.06
CA ASN A 207 14.17 3.89 -2.74
C ASN A 207 15.08 4.88 -3.50
N ARG A 208 14.51 5.91 -4.13
CA ARG A 208 15.28 7.00 -4.76
C ARG A 208 16.13 7.75 -3.73
N ASN A 209 15.57 8.02 -2.56
CA ASN A 209 16.29 8.71 -1.48
C ASN A 209 17.48 7.88 -0.98
N LYS A 210 17.37 6.55 -0.91
CA LYS A 210 18.51 5.67 -0.56
C LYS A 210 19.68 5.83 -1.53
N ARG A 211 19.41 5.89 -2.84
CA ARG A 211 20.44 6.16 -3.86
C ARG A 211 21.15 7.50 -3.62
N LEU A 212 20.40 8.55 -3.28
CA LEU A 212 20.98 9.86 -2.99
C LEU A 212 21.87 9.80 -1.73
N TRP A 213 21.42 9.09 -0.69
CA TRP A 213 22.22 8.88 0.51
C TRP A 213 23.51 8.13 0.25
N ASP A 214 23.49 7.07 -0.58
CA ASP A 214 24.71 6.33 -0.91
C ASP A 214 25.72 7.20 -1.68
N VAL A 215 25.25 8.12 -2.51
CA VAL A 215 26.10 9.09 -3.22
C VAL A 215 26.67 10.15 -2.28
N ILE A 216 25.85 10.71 -1.37
CA ILE A 216 26.22 11.84 -0.49
C ILE A 216 27.02 11.40 0.74
N ARG A 217 26.88 10.15 1.19
CA ARG A 217 27.50 9.68 2.44
C ARG A 217 29.03 9.75 2.41
N VAL A 218 29.66 9.34 1.31
CA VAL A 218 31.12 9.36 1.14
C VAL A 218 31.71 10.77 1.26
N PRO A 219 31.25 11.78 0.49
CA PRO A 219 31.80 13.13 0.61
C PRO A 219 31.48 13.76 1.97
N LEU A 220 30.34 13.44 2.57
CA LEU A 220 29.98 13.92 3.90
C LEU A 220 30.92 13.38 4.99
N TYR A 221 31.26 12.09 4.98
CA TYR A 221 32.24 11.54 5.90
C TYR A 221 33.64 12.13 5.66
N CYS A 222 34.06 12.31 4.40
CA CYS A 222 35.34 12.95 4.09
C CYS A 222 35.39 14.40 4.63
N MET A 223 34.31 15.17 4.46
CA MET A 223 34.21 16.53 4.96
C MET A 223 34.26 16.59 6.49
N ILE A 224 33.55 15.71 7.20
CA ILE A 224 33.56 15.66 8.67
C ILE A 224 34.96 15.33 9.19
N ILE A 225 35.60 14.29 8.65
CA ILE A 225 36.96 13.89 9.06
C ILE A 225 37.95 15.02 8.79
N PHE A 226 37.83 15.69 7.66
CA PHE A 226 38.68 16.83 7.30
C PHE A 226 38.54 18.00 8.28
N LEU A 227 37.30 18.39 8.61
CA LEU A 227 37.03 19.46 9.57
C LEU A 227 37.54 19.11 10.98
N LEU A 228 37.37 17.86 11.41
CA LEU A 228 37.92 17.38 12.69
C LEU A 228 39.45 17.40 12.71
N CYS A 229 40.12 17.06 11.60
CA CYS A 229 41.57 17.11 11.53
C CYS A 229 42.09 18.56 11.55
N ILE A 230 41.41 19.48 10.85
CA ILE A 230 41.75 20.90 10.85
C ILE A 230 41.57 21.51 12.24
N SER A 231 40.50 21.17 12.95
CA SER A 231 40.26 21.73 14.29
C SER A 231 41.37 21.32 15.27
N VAL A 232 41.82 20.06 15.23
CA VAL A 232 42.97 19.59 16.03
C VAL A 232 44.26 20.34 15.67
N GLN A 233 44.52 20.57 14.37
CA GLN A 233 45.67 21.34 13.91
C GLN A 233 45.61 22.79 14.38
N TYR A 234 44.43 23.42 14.29
CA TYR A 234 44.20 24.79 14.73
C TYR A 234 44.36 24.95 16.25
N SER A 235 43.87 23.99 17.04
CA SER A 235 44.02 23.99 18.50
C SER A 235 45.48 23.88 18.95
N HIS A 236 46.32 23.16 18.20
CA HIS A 236 47.76 23.10 18.45
C HIS A 236 48.46 24.43 18.13
N VAL A 237 48.17 25.03 16.97
CA VAL A 237 48.80 26.30 16.53
C VAL A 237 48.37 27.49 17.40
N SER A 238 47.10 27.51 17.84
CA SER A 238 46.56 28.56 18.72
C SER A 238 46.95 28.41 20.18
N GLY A 239 47.60 27.30 20.56
CA GLY A 239 48.01 27.02 21.94
C GLY A 239 46.84 26.72 22.89
N LEU A 240 45.65 26.40 22.37
CA LEU A 240 44.45 26.15 23.18
C LEU A 240 44.47 24.78 23.86
N LEU A 241 45.05 23.77 23.21
CA LEU A 241 45.30 22.44 23.77
C LEU A 241 46.75 22.02 23.48
N GLU A 242 47.43 21.47 24.49
CA GLU A 242 48.73 20.83 24.33
C GLU A 242 48.57 19.48 23.62
N VAL A 243 48.52 19.54 22.29
CA VAL A 243 48.46 18.34 21.44
C VAL A 243 49.88 17.81 21.22
N PRO A 244 50.20 16.54 21.52
CA PRO A 244 51.49 15.94 21.21
C PRO A 244 51.87 16.07 19.74
N TYR A 245 53.16 16.26 19.45
CA TYR A 245 53.65 16.40 18.07
C TYR A 245 53.28 15.19 17.18
N VAL A 246 53.26 13.98 17.77
CA VAL A 246 52.85 12.75 17.08
C VAL A 246 51.39 12.85 16.61
N THR A 247 50.48 13.28 17.47
CA THR A 247 49.06 13.42 17.14
C THR A 247 48.79 14.50 16.08
N TYR A 248 49.55 15.60 16.13
CA TYR A 248 49.51 16.65 15.11
C TYR A 248 49.92 16.10 13.73
N ASN A 249 51.03 15.36 13.66
CA ASN A 249 51.51 14.79 12.40
C ASN A 249 50.53 13.72 11.86
N THR A 250 49.96 12.87 12.72
CA THR A 250 48.95 11.90 12.29
C THR A 250 47.67 12.56 11.75
N ALA A 251 47.22 13.66 12.36
CA ALA A 251 46.06 14.41 11.87
C ALA A 251 46.33 15.06 10.50
N TRP A 252 47.56 15.51 10.26
CA TRP A 252 47.97 16.04 8.96
C TRP A 252 47.90 14.98 7.85
N TRP A 253 48.48 13.80 8.07
CA TRP A 253 48.37 12.68 7.12
C TRP A 253 46.92 12.23 6.90
N LEU A 254 46.11 12.15 7.96
CA LEU A 254 44.70 11.78 7.85
C LEU A 254 43.90 12.81 7.05
N SER A 255 44.19 14.11 7.23
CA SER A 255 43.57 15.18 6.43
C SER A 255 43.92 15.06 4.94
N LEU A 256 45.17 14.73 4.61
CA LEU A 256 45.62 14.51 3.23
C LEU A 256 44.91 13.30 2.60
N VAL A 257 44.83 12.18 3.33
CA VAL A 257 44.10 10.98 2.87
C VAL A 257 42.62 11.29 2.62
N SER A 258 41.98 12.05 3.52
CA SER A 258 40.56 12.41 3.36
C SER A 258 40.31 13.27 2.11
N ILE A 259 41.21 14.21 1.80
CA ILE A 259 41.17 15.03 0.58
C ILE A 259 41.35 14.15 -0.66
N VAL A 260 42.34 13.27 -0.67
CA VAL A 260 42.60 12.37 -1.80
C VAL A 260 41.39 11.46 -2.05
N MET A 261 40.81 10.88 -1.00
CA MET A 261 39.60 10.07 -1.11
C MET A 261 38.40 10.86 -1.66
N PHE A 262 38.23 12.12 -1.24
CA PHE A 262 37.21 13.01 -1.80
C PHE A 262 37.41 13.26 -3.30
N PHE A 263 38.65 13.55 -3.74
CA PHE A 263 38.95 13.76 -5.16
C PHE A 263 38.80 12.49 -6.01
N LEU A 264 39.14 11.32 -5.45
CA LEU A 264 38.88 10.03 -6.11
C LEU A 264 37.38 9.80 -6.30
N TRP A 265 36.59 10.01 -5.25
CA TRP A 265 35.13 9.94 -5.35
C TRP A 265 34.57 10.96 -6.35
N PHE A 266 35.05 12.22 -6.33
CA PHE A 266 34.63 13.28 -7.25
C PHE A 266 34.94 12.89 -8.70
N LYS A 267 36.14 12.36 -8.96
CA LYS A 267 36.52 11.82 -10.26
C LYS A 267 35.56 10.71 -10.69
N GLU A 268 35.31 9.71 -9.85
CA GLU A 268 34.44 8.59 -10.21
C GLU A 268 32.99 9.01 -10.47
N MET A 269 32.48 9.99 -9.73
CA MET A 269 31.12 10.50 -9.91
C MET A 269 30.96 11.34 -11.19
N PHE A 270 31.88 12.27 -11.45
CA PHE A 270 31.71 13.26 -12.54
C PHE A 270 32.32 12.83 -13.87
N LEU A 271 33.33 11.95 -13.87
CA LEU A 271 33.98 11.51 -15.11
C LEU A 271 33.02 10.78 -16.10
N PRO A 272 32.08 9.92 -15.66
CA PRO A 272 31.08 9.33 -16.54
C PRO A 272 30.12 10.38 -17.12
N ILE A 273 29.71 11.36 -16.30
CA ILE A 273 28.82 12.46 -16.72
C ILE A 273 29.52 13.32 -17.78
N ALA A 274 30.78 13.69 -17.52
CA ALA A 274 31.60 14.48 -18.43
C ALA A 274 31.84 13.75 -19.77
N ARG A 275 32.07 12.42 -19.73
CA ARG A 275 32.18 11.61 -20.96
C ARG A 275 30.87 11.60 -21.76
N GLY A 276 29.73 11.39 -21.10
CA GLY A 276 28.43 11.44 -21.78
C GLY A 276 28.15 12.81 -22.42
N TRP A 277 28.46 13.89 -21.71
CA TRP A 277 28.38 15.25 -22.26
C TRP A 277 29.30 15.45 -23.46
N TRP A 278 30.55 14.97 -23.38
CA TRP A 278 31.51 15.07 -24.48
C TRP A 278 31.06 14.29 -25.72
N GLU A 279 30.46 13.11 -25.55
CA GLU A 279 29.99 12.29 -26.66
C GLU A 279 28.84 12.94 -27.45
N HIS A 280 27.94 13.65 -26.77
CA HIS A 280 26.81 14.36 -27.37
C HIS A 280 27.10 15.84 -27.71
N SER A 281 28.29 16.35 -27.43
CA SER A 281 28.60 17.76 -27.63
C SER A 281 28.91 18.08 -29.11
N PRO A 282 28.38 19.19 -29.66
CA PRO A 282 28.75 19.68 -30.99
C PRO A 282 30.24 20.08 -31.07
N PHE A 283 30.86 20.42 -29.94
CA PHE A 283 32.29 20.73 -29.87
C PHE A 283 33.19 19.52 -30.13
N ARG A 284 32.68 18.30 -30.04
CA ARG A 284 33.41 17.08 -30.40
C ARG A 284 33.82 17.09 -31.86
N ILE A 285 32.95 17.58 -32.75
CA ILE A 285 33.22 17.70 -34.18
C ILE A 285 34.33 18.73 -34.40
N LEU A 286 34.21 19.90 -33.77
CA LEU A 286 35.24 20.95 -33.82
C LEU A 286 36.60 20.45 -33.30
N TRP A 287 36.61 19.69 -32.21
CA TRP A 287 37.81 19.05 -31.69
C TRP A 287 38.43 18.07 -32.68
N TYR A 288 37.64 17.19 -33.31
CA TYR A 288 38.17 16.31 -34.36
C TYR A 288 38.73 17.08 -35.55
N PHE A 289 38.08 18.18 -35.96
CA PHE A 289 38.62 19.06 -37.00
C PHE A 289 39.95 19.68 -36.59
N ILE A 290 40.07 20.20 -35.38
CA ILE A 290 41.31 20.79 -34.85
C ILE A 290 42.42 19.73 -34.78
N VAL A 291 42.13 18.54 -34.23
CA VAL A 291 43.10 17.45 -34.12
C VAL A 291 43.57 16.98 -35.50
N ASN A 292 42.65 16.82 -36.45
CA ASN A 292 43.00 16.44 -37.82
C ASN A 292 43.75 17.55 -38.55
N PHE A 293 43.41 18.82 -38.33
CA PHE A 293 44.12 19.96 -38.89
C PHE A 293 45.56 20.04 -38.39
N VAL A 294 45.78 19.88 -37.08
CA VAL A 294 47.12 19.82 -36.47
C VAL A 294 47.90 18.61 -37.02
N ARG A 295 47.25 17.47 -37.20
CA ARG A 295 47.88 16.27 -37.79
C ARG A 295 48.30 16.51 -39.25
N SER A 296 47.46 17.18 -40.03
CA SER A 296 47.76 17.56 -41.42
C SER A 296 48.92 18.55 -41.49
N ILE A 297 48.97 19.57 -40.61
CA ILE A 297 50.12 20.49 -40.52
C ILE A 297 51.41 19.73 -40.22
N ARG A 298 51.38 18.78 -39.27
CA ARG A 298 52.56 17.95 -38.96
C ARG A 298 53.03 17.12 -40.15
N LEU A 299 52.11 16.58 -40.95
CA LEU A 299 52.44 15.84 -42.17
C LEU A 299 53.05 16.75 -43.25
N VAL A 300 52.49 17.94 -43.46
CA VAL A 300 53.03 18.93 -44.41
C VAL A 300 54.43 19.39 -43.97
N TRP A 301 54.62 19.64 -42.68
CA TRP A 301 55.93 19.99 -42.13
C TRP A 301 56.95 18.87 -42.32
N ALA A 302 56.56 17.62 -42.07
CA ALA A 302 57.41 16.46 -42.34
C ALA A 302 57.79 16.34 -43.83
N GLY A 303 56.84 16.61 -44.73
CA GLY A 303 57.09 16.66 -46.18
C GLY A 303 58.06 17.77 -46.57
N PHE A 304 57.92 18.97 -46.00
CA PHE A 304 58.84 20.09 -46.22
C PHE A 304 60.27 19.76 -45.74
N VAL A 305 60.40 19.16 -44.55
CA VAL A 305 61.69 18.71 -44.02
C VAL A 305 62.33 17.66 -44.94
N MET A 306 61.54 16.71 -45.46
CA MET A 306 62.05 15.72 -46.42
C MET A 306 62.54 16.38 -47.72
N LEU A 307 61.78 17.35 -48.24
CA LEU A 307 62.12 18.07 -49.48
C LEU A 307 63.38 18.93 -49.33
N GLN A 308 63.54 19.60 -48.18
CA GLN A 308 64.77 20.29 -47.81
C GLN A 308 65.96 19.31 -47.78
N HIS A 309 65.78 18.13 -47.19
CA HIS A 309 66.82 17.09 -47.17
C HIS A 309 67.20 16.63 -48.59
N ILE A 310 66.22 16.42 -49.47
CA ILE A 310 66.46 16.03 -50.87
C ILE A 310 67.21 17.12 -51.63
N LEU A 311 66.83 18.39 -51.46
CA LEU A 311 67.49 19.53 -52.10
C LEU A 311 68.94 19.69 -51.63
N VAL A 312 69.20 19.51 -50.32
CA VAL A 312 70.56 19.52 -49.77
C VAL A 312 71.40 18.38 -50.35
N VAL A 313 70.83 17.18 -50.49
CA VAL A 313 71.51 16.03 -51.11
C VAL A 313 71.79 16.28 -52.60
N LEU A 314 70.83 16.81 -53.36
CA LEU A 314 71.00 17.17 -54.77
C LEU A 314 72.04 18.29 -54.97
N TYR A 315 72.05 19.29 -54.08
CA TYR A 315 73.05 20.35 -54.10
C TYR A 315 74.46 19.79 -53.82
N LYS A 316 74.61 18.86 -52.88
CA LYS A 316 75.88 18.14 -52.66
C LYS A 316 76.31 17.35 -53.89
N LEU A 317 75.38 16.67 -54.58
CA LEU A 317 75.68 15.90 -55.79
C LEU A 317 76.12 16.76 -56.98
N THR A 318 75.56 17.96 -57.13
CA THR A 318 75.87 18.87 -58.26
C THR A 318 77.08 19.78 -58.02
N SER A 319 77.42 20.08 -56.76
CA SER A 319 78.54 20.98 -56.41
C SER A 319 79.90 20.29 -56.24
N GLY A 320 79.96 18.95 -56.33
CA GLY A 320 81.21 18.20 -56.37
C GLY A 320 82.12 18.35 -55.14
N ARG A 321 81.54 18.65 -53.97
CA ARG A 321 82.25 18.62 -52.68
C ARG A 321 81.56 17.60 -51.75
N PRO A 322 82.33 16.85 -50.93
CA PRO A 322 81.78 15.84 -50.03
C PRO A 322 80.73 16.39 -49.04
#